data_AF-A0A2N7I0G2-F1
#
_entry.id   AF-A0A2N7I0G2-F1
#
_cell.length_a   1.000
_cell.length_b   1.000
_cell.length_c   1.000
_cell.angle_alpha   90.00
_cell.angle_beta   90.00
_cell.angle_gamma   90.00
#
_symmetry.space_group_name_H-M   'P 1'
#
loop_
_entity.id
_entity.type
_entity.pdbx_description
1 polymer ?
#
loop_
_entity_poly.entity_id
_entity_poly.type
_entity_poly.pdbx_seq_one_letter_code
_entity_poly.pdbx_strand_id
1 'polypeptide(L)'
;LTARALLDFVYQILAGDDYLFDNLFSGSDNELLEHIQSFDPSNIHTRKVDEFVLQFGLGIEDEGFTQLKDQVKAQGVFDVLTAASYLRMVYLLKDEEQFANGYINELKADFDNSLVHQYANIWLLHREFDGSGKQKKELNKFYKDTLISAVHRYCNRNSPSLDKDQFFISEYNGFKTAAELEVKPDFSSIKTQAVSKIGSFNAHIRVDDHSLLPMPISINLLELLEKINQGYRPNKHDKNAVLLLDEVIEQIITVANEKNTLFILKNDKRYKIVNEDDEYFEVSGL
;
A
#
# COMPACT_ATOMS: atom_id res chain seq x y z
N LEU A 1 18.80 -14.45 -14.35
CA LEU A 1 19.44 -15.37 -13.39
C LEU A 1 20.57 -16.16 -14.06
N THR A 2 21.80 -16.11 -13.54
CA THR A 2 22.95 -16.86 -14.07
C THR A 2 23.42 -17.91 -13.05
N ALA A 3 24.16 -18.95 -13.48
CA ALA A 3 24.73 -19.95 -12.57
C ALA A 3 25.68 -19.34 -11.53
N ARG A 4 26.39 -18.28 -11.91
CA ARG A 4 27.26 -17.51 -11.00
C ARG A 4 26.45 -16.82 -9.91
N ALA A 5 25.36 -16.14 -10.27
CA ALA A 5 24.47 -15.50 -9.28
C ALA A 5 23.88 -16.52 -8.29
N LEU A 6 23.56 -17.74 -8.74
CA LEU A 6 23.11 -18.79 -7.83
C LEU A 6 24.22 -19.29 -6.89
N LEU A 7 25.45 -19.45 -7.40
CA LEU A 7 26.59 -19.87 -6.58
C LEU A 7 26.94 -18.82 -5.52
N ASP A 8 26.97 -17.55 -5.92
CA ASP A 8 27.25 -16.42 -5.02
C ASP A 8 26.17 -16.34 -3.93
N PHE A 9 24.90 -16.58 -4.27
CA PHE A 9 23.79 -16.69 -3.32
C PHE A 9 23.99 -17.82 -2.30
N VAL A 10 24.29 -19.04 -2.76
CA VAL A 10 24.51 -20.19 -1.87
C VAL A 10 25.72 -19.96 -0.97
N TYR A 11 26.80 -19.43 -1.53
CA TYR A 11 28.02 -19.12 -0.78
C TYR A 11 27.72 -18.13 0.34
N GLN A 12 27.03 -17.02 0.06
CA GLN A 12 26.72 -16.01 1.07
C GLN A 12 25.85 -16.53 2.20
N ILE A 13 24.84 -17.34 1.89
CA ILE A 13 23.95 -17.90 2.92
C ILE A 13 24.73 -18.82 3.88
N LEU A 14 25.64 -19.63 3.34
CA LEU A 14 26.33 -20.68 4.10
C LEU A 14 27.64 -20.23 4.75
N ALA A 15 28.33 -19.26 4.15
CA ALA A 15 29.66 -18.81 4.56
C ALA A 15 29.67 -17.41 5.19
N GLY A 16 28.51 -16.75 5.32
CA GLY A 16 28.37 -15.50 6.06
C GLY A 16 28.58 -15.70 7.57
N ASP A 17 29.01 -14.62 8.24
CA ASP A 17 29.36 -14.65 9.67
C ASP A 17 28.13 -14.70 10.60
N ASP A 18 26.97 -14.28 10.09
CA ASP A 18 25.71 -14.25 10.84
C ASP A 18 24.88 -15.53 10.63
N TYR A 19 23.73 -15.62 11.31
CA TYR A 19 22.78 -16.71 11.10
C TYR A 19 22.21 -16.72 9.68
N LEU A 20 21.77 -17.90 9.23
CA LEU A 20 21.18 -18.10 7.90
C LEU A 20 20.05 -17.10 7.60
N PHE A 21 19.19 -16.83 8.60
CA PHE A 21 18.10 -15.86 8.44
C PHE A 21 18.58 -14.41 8.33
N ASP A 22 19.77 -14.06 8.80
CA ASP A 22 20.34 -12.72 8.63
C ASP A 22 21.12 -12.62 7.31
N ASN A 23 21.94 -13.63 6.99
CA ASN A 23 22.68 -13.68 5.73
C ASN A 23 21.74 -13.60 4.52
N LEU A 24 20.56 -14.22 4.59
CA LEU A 24 19.55 -14.21 3.53
C LEU A 24 19.09 -12.79 3.15
N PHE A 25 19.04 -11.86 4.10
CA PHE A 25 18.53 -10.49 3.90
C PHE A 25 19.60 -9.39 4.02
N SER A 26 20.86 -9.77 4.25
CA SER A 26 22.00 -8.86 4.42
C SER A 26 22.25 -7.90 3.24
N GLY A 27 21.79 -8.27 2.04
CA GLY A 27 22.03 -7.51 0.80
C GLY A 27 23.47 -7.67 0.33
N SER A 28 23.68 -7.80 -0.98
CA SER A 28 25.02 -7.96 -1.57
C SER A 28 25.04 -7.56 -3.04
N ASP A 29 26.23 -7.62 -3.65
CA ASP A 29 26.45 -7.48 -5.11
C ASP A 29 25.93 -8.69 -5.90
N ASN A 30 24.67 -9.07 -5.65
CA ASN A 30 23.98 -10.14 -6.33
C ASN A 30 22.51 -9.74 -6.52
N GLU A 31 22.07 -9.65 -7.77
CA GLU A 31 20.70 -9.27 -8.16
C GLU A 31 19.63 -10.12 -7.43
N LEU A 32 19.88 -11.41 -7.19
CA LEU A 32 18.94 -12.27 -6.46
C LEU A 32 18.81 -11.85 -4.99
N LEU A 33 19.94 -11.55 -4.33
CA LEU A 33 19.95 -11.15 -2.93
C LEU A 33 19.42 -9.73 -2.73
N GLU A 34 19.65 -8.84 -3.67
CA GLU A 34 19.04 -7.50 -3.70
C GLU A 34 17.51 -7.60 -3.77
N HIS A 35 16.98 -8.50 -4.62
CA HIS A 35 15.55 -8.76 -4.65
C HIS A 35 15.03 -9.42 -3.37
N ILE A 36 15.72 -10.41 -2.81
CA ILE A 36 15.30 -11.06 -1.56
C ILE A 36 15.29 -10.08 -0.39
N GLN A 37 16.25 -9.14 -0.33
CA GLN A 37 16.30 -8.09 0.68
C GLN A 37 15.03 -7.23 0.70
N SER A 38 14.37 -7.01 -0.45
CA SER A 38 13.09 -6.28 -0.48
C SER A 38 11.94 -7.00 0.24
N PHE A 39 12.08 -8.32 0.48
CA PHE A 39 11.14 -9.13 1.25
C PHE A 39 11.56 -9.31 2.72
N ASP A 40 12.55 -8.55 3.20
CA ASP A 40 12.98 -8.63 4.59
C ASP A 40 11.81 -8.26 5.53
N PRO A 41 11.36 -9.18 6.40
CA PRO A 41 10.22 -8.97 7.29
C PRO A 41 10.49 -7.87 8.33
N SER A 42 11.75 -7.50 8.58
CA SER A 42 12.07 -6.41 9.50
C SER A 42 11.68 -5.02 8.96
N ASN A 43 11.39 -4.91 7.65
CA ASN A 43 10.89 -3.68 7.03
C ASN A 43 9.36 -3.54 7.11
N ILE A 44 8.65 -4.53 7.66
CA ILE A 44 7.19 -4.51 7.79
C ILE A 44 6.79 -3.61 8.97
N HIS A 45 6.04 -2.55 8.70
CA HIS A 45 5.53 -1.63 9.73
C HIS A 45 4.03 -1.86 9.99
N THR A 46 3.73 -2.94 10.70
CA THR A 46 2.40 -3.16 11.29
C THR A 46 2.44 -2.82 12.76
N ARG A 47 1.27 -2.56 13.35
CA ARG A 47 1.16 -2.32 14.79
C ARG A 47 1.85 -3.41 15.61
N LYS A 48 1.71 -4.69 15.21
CA LYS A 48 2.26 -5.83 15.95
C LYS A 48 3.76 -5.97 15.76
N VAL A 49 4.27 -5.78 14.54
CA VAL A 49 5.72 -5.78 14.30
C VAL A 49 6.38 -4.60 15.03
N ASP A 50 5.81 -3.40 14.95
CA ASP A 50 6.33 -2.22 15.66
C ASP A 50 6.25 -2.40 17.19
N GLU A 51 5.16 -2.97 17.71
CA GLU A 51 5.01 -3.31 19.13
C GLU A 51 6.08 -4.31 19.59
N PHE A 52 6.37 -5.35 18.79
CA PHE A 52 7.46 -6.29 19.08
C PHE A 52 8.81 -5.59 19.13
N VAL A 53 9.15 -4.76 18.13
CA VAL A 53 10.42 -4.04 18.09
C VAL A 53 10.59 -3.15 19.34
N LEU A 54 9.52 -2.48 19.76
CA LEU A 54 9.51 -1.68 20.99
C LEU A 54 9.69 -2.53 22.25
N GLN A 55 8.93 -3.63 22.39
CA GLN A 55 9.02 -4.53 23.54
C GLN A 55 10.42 -5.14 23.66
N PHE A 56 11.00 -5.59 22.54
CA PHE A 56 12.36 -6.11 22.49
C PHE A 56 13.38 -5.06 22.95
N GLY A 57 13.28 -3.82 22.45
CA GLY A 57 14.16 -2.72 22.85
C GLY A 57 14.05 -2.33 24.33
N LEU A 58 12.90 -2.61 24.96
CA LEU A 58 12.66 -2.40 26.38
C LEU A 58 13.02 -3.63 27.25
N GLY A 59 13.43 -4.74 26.63
CA GLY A 59 13.71 -5.99 27.34
C GLY A 59 12.46 -6.65 27.93
N ILE A 60 11.29 -6.39 27.36
CA ILE A 60 10.03 -7.03 27.75
C ILE A 60 9.95 -8.37 27.02
N GLU A 61 9.87 -9.46 27.78
CA GLU A 61 9.68 -10.80 27.23
C GLU A 61 8.28 -11.30 27.59
N ASP A 62 7.51 -11.68 26.57
CA ASP A 62 6.25 -12.41 26.75
C ASP A 62 6.49 -13.93 26.70
N GLU A 63 5.49 -14.70 27.17
CA GLU A 63 5.57 -16.17 27.27
C GLU A 63 5.83 -16.84 25.90
N GLY A 64 5.22 -16.35 24.82
CA GLY A 64 5.39 -16.90 23.49
C GLY A 64 6.79 -16.62 22.91
N PHE A 65 7.33 -15.44 23.17
CA PHE A 65 8.69 -15.07 22.79
C PHE A 65 9.73 -15.89 23.55
N THR A 66 9.57 -16.05 24.87
CA THR A 66 10.46 -16.91 25.68
C THR A 66 10.39 -18.36 25.22
N GLN A 67 9.19 -18.88 24.94
CA GLN A 67 9.01 -20.24 24.39
C GLN A 67 9.74 -20.41 23.07
N LEU A 68 9.64 -19.45 22.15
CA LEU A 68 10.36 -19.48 20.88
C LEU A 68 11.88 -19.52 21.10
N LYS A 69 12.41 -18.65 21.97
CA LYS A 69 13.84 -18.61 22.32
C LYS A 69 14.33 -19.97 22.80
N ASP A 70 13.54 -20.68 23.60
CA ASP A 70 13.91 -22.00 24.11
C ASP A 70 13.82 -23.09 23.04
N GLN A 71 12.81 -23.05 22.16
CA GLN A 71 12.66 -24.01 21.06
C GLN A 71 13.81 -23.93 20.05
N VAL A 72 14.27 -22.73 19.69
CA VAL A 72 15.30 -22.56 18.65
C VAL A 72 16.72 -22.88 19.14
N LYS A 73 16.96 -22.91 20.45
CA LYS A 73 18.24 -23.38 21.02
C LYS A 73 18.57 -24.80 20.61
N ALA A 74 17.55 -25.67 20.49
CA ALA A 74 17.74 -27.05 20.02
C ALA A 74 18.22 -27.11 18.56
N GLN A 75 18.00 -26.04 17.77
CA GLN A 75 18.44 -25.91 16.39
C GLN A 75 19.78 -25.16 16.26
N GLY A 76 20.45 -24.86 17.38
CA GLY A 76 21.75 -24.17 17.37
C GLY A 76 21.66 -22.64 17.28
N VAL A 77 20.47 -22.05 17.49
CA VAL A 77 20.29 -20.59 17.52
C VAL A 77 20.45 -20.08 18.95
N PHE A 78 21.41 -19.20 19.15
CA PHE A 78 21.79 -18.61 20.44
C PHE A 78 22.06 -17.12 20.25
N ASP A 79 21.94 -16.35 21.33
CA ASP A 79 22.41 -14.95 21.40
C ASP A 79 21.98 -14.04 20.24
N VAL A 80 20.73 -14.17 19.77
CA VAL A 80 20.17 -13.28 18.74
C VAL A 80 20.03 -11.87 19.34
N LEU A 81 20.79 -10.91 18.79
CA LEU A 81 20.99 -9.59 19.40
C LEU A 81 19.98 -8.53 18.97
N THR A 82 19.26 -8.74 17.86
CA THR A 82 18.42 -7.70 17.26
C THR A 82 16.99 -8.19 17.04
N ALA A 83 16.03 -7.27 17.16
CA ALA A 83 14.63 -7.52 16.80
C ALA A 83 14.49 -7.92 15.33
N ALA A 84 15.28 -7.30 14.43
CA ALA A 84 15.28 -7.63 13.01
C ALA A 84 15.65 -9.10 12.75
N SER A 85 16.71 -9.59 13.40
CA SER A 85 17.12 -11.00 13.34
C SER A 85 16.01 -11.95 13.82
N TYR A 86 15.31 -11.59 14.90
CA TYR A 86 14.16 -12.37 15.36
C TYR A 86 13.01 -12.38 14.36
N LEU A 87 12.66 -11.24 13.75
CA LEU A 87 11.61 -11.16 12.73
C LEU A 87 11.97 -12.02 11.51
N ARG A 88 13.22 -11.97 11.05
CA ARG A 88 13.74 -12.81 9.94
C ARG A 88 13.68 -14.29 10.28
N MET A 89 14.07 -14.67 11.49
CA MET A 89 13.96 -16.05 11.96
C MET A 89 12.51 -16.52 11.99
N VAL A 90 11.60 -15.76 12.60
CA VAL A 90 10.17 -16.11 12.66
C VAL A 90 9.59 -16.22 11.25
N TYR A 91 9.96 -15.34 10.34
CA TYR A 91 9.51 -15.38 8.95
C TYR A 91 9.85 -16.69 8.24
N LEU A 92 11.02 -17.28 8.52
CA LEU A 92 11.41 -18.58 7.97
C LEU A 92 10.75 -19.76 8.69
N LEU A 93 10.43 -19.62 9.98
CA LEU A 93 9.87 -20.71 10.80
C LEU A 93 8.32 -20.70 10.88
N LYS A 94 7.65 -19.67 10.37
CA LYS A 94 6.20 -19.43 10.55
C LYS A 94 5.29 -20.57 10.09
N ASP A 95 5.76 -21.44 9.20
CA ASP A 95 5.00 -22.55 8.65
C ASP A 95 5.32 -23.91 9.32
N GLU A 96 6.28 -23.93 10.24
CA GLU A 96 6.71 -25.14 10.94
C GLU A 96 5.89 -25.35 12.22
N GLU A 97 5.12 -26.43 12.28
CA GLU A 97 4.21 -26.73 13.40
C GLU A 97 4.93 -26.78 14.76
N GLN A 98 6.19 -27.22 14.80
CA GLN A 98 6.98 -27.32 16.03
C GLN A 98 7.29 -25.98 16.70
N PHE A 99 7.27 -24.88 15.92
CA PHE A 99 7.50 -23.52 16.43
C PHE A 99 6.20 -22.73 16.58
N ALA A 100 5.05 -23.29 16.17
CA ALA A 100 3.79 -22.59 16.26
C ALA A 100 3.41 -22.27 17.72
N ASN A 101 3.24 -20.99 18.01
CA ASN A 101 2.76 -20.49 19.29
C ASN A 101 1.99 -19.17 19.09
N GLY A 102 1.40 -18.61 20.16
CA GLY A 102 0.62 -17.38 20.06
C GLY A 102 1.39 -16.22 19.42
N TYR A 103 2.67 -16.07 19.78
CA TYR A 103 3.55 -15.03 19.28
C TYR A 103 3.85 -15.18 17.77
N ILE A 104 4.27 -16.37 17.31
CA ILE A 104 4.56 -16.64 15.89
C ILE A 104 3.29 -16.51 15.05
N ASN A 105 2.16 -17.02 15.53
CA ASN A 105 0.91 -16.98 14.78
C ASN A 105 0.41 -15.55 14.56
N GLU A 106 0.62 -14.66 15.51
CA GLU A 106 0.30 -13.23 15.35
C GLU A 106 1.19 -12.56 14.29
N LEU A 107 2.50 -12.77 14.34
CA LEU A 107 3.44 -12.21 13.35
C LEU A 107 3.28 -12.83 11.96
N LYS A 108 2.93 -14.12 11.88
CA LYS A 108 2.68 -14.84 10.63
C LYS A 108 1.65 -14.12 9.76
N ALA A 109 0.56 -13.63 10.36
CA ALA A 109 -0.47 -12.91 9.62
C ALA A 109 0.06 -11.63 8.96
N ASP A 110 1.01 -10.95 9.61
CA ASP A 110 1.65 -9.75 9.07
C ASP A 110 2.70 -10.08 8.00
N PHE A 111 3.34 -11.24 8.11
CA PHE A 111 4.29 -11.76 7.11
C PHE A 111 3.60 -12.33 5.87
N ASP A 112 2.39 -12.86 6.04
CA ASP A 112 1.56 -13.42 4.98
C ASP A 112 0.68 -12.36 4.28
N ASN A 113 0.97 -11.08 4.52
CA ASN A 113 0.45 -9.95 3.76
C ASN A 113 1.07 -9.94 2.34
N SER A 114 0.86 -11.04 1.63
CA SER A 114 1.40 -11.34 0.31
C SER A 114 0.66 -10.45 -0.69
N LEU A 115 1.25 -9.28 -0.91
CA LEU A 115 0.92 -8.38 -2.01
C LEU A 115 0.69 -9.16 -3.32
N VAL A 116 1.44 -10.24 -3.56
CA VAL A 116 1.29 -11.15 -4.71
C VAL A 116 -0.08 -11.85 -4.70
N HIS A 117 -0.50 -12.42 -3.57
CA HIS A 117 -1.80 -13.07 -3.46
C HIS A 117 -2.94 -12.05 -3.62
N GLN A 118 -2.81 -10.89 -3.00
CA GLN A 118 -3.78 -9.82 -3.13
C GLN A 118 -3.88 -9.33 -4.58
N TYR A 119 -2.74 -9.07 -5.23
CA TYR A 119 -2.68 -8.69 -6.64
C TYR A 119 -3.33 -9.75 -7.52
N ALA A 120 -2.98 -11.03 -7.34
CA ALA A 120 -3.53 -12.13 -8.13
C ALA A 120 -5.06 -12.24 -7.96
N ASN A 121 -5.57 -12.09 -6.74
CA ASN A 121 -7.00 -12.10 -6.47
C ASN A 121 -7.72 -10.93 -7.16
N ILE A 122 -7.20 -9.70 -7.03
CA ILE A 122 -7.78 -8.52 -7.67
C ILE A 122 -7.75 -8.67 -9.20
N TRP A 123 -6.63 -9.17 -9.75
CA TRP A 123 -6.47 -9.41 -11.16
C TRP A 123 -7.49 -10.42 -11.70
N LEU A 124 -7.71 -11.54 -10.99
CA LEU A 124 -8.72 -12.53 -11.33
C LEU A 124 -10.13 -11.93 -11.30
N LEU A 125 -10.44 -11.13 -10.26
CA LEU A 125 -11.73 -10.44 -10.15
C LEU A 125 -12.01 -9.49 -11.32
N HIS A 126 -10.99 -8.80 -11.85
CA HIS A 126 -11.15 -7.96 -13.04
C HIS A 126 -11.29 -8.80 -14.32
N ARG A 127 -10.48 -9.84 -14.46
CA ARG A 127 -10.50 -10.71 -15.65
C ARG A 127 -11.82 -11.45 -15.81
N GLU A 128 -12.38 -11.94 -14.71
CA GLU A 128 -13.59 -12.77 -14.68
C GLU A 128 -14.82 -11.98 -14.24
N PHE A 129 -14.78 -10.65 -14.39
CA PHE A 129 -15.84 -9.78 -13.89
C PHE A 129 -17.15 -9.99 -14.68
N ASP A 130 -18.18 -10.51 -14.01
CA ASP A 130 -19.50 -10.77 -14.59
C ASP A 130 -20.53 -9.67 -14.27
N GLY A 131 -20.20 -8.79 -13.32
CA GLY A 131 -21.08 -7.73 -12.84
C GLY A 131 -22.04 -8.15 -11.71
N SER A 132 -21.90 -9.36 -11.18
CA SER A 132 -22.68 -9.87 -10.06
C SER A 132 -22.48 -9.04 -8.79
N GLY A 133 -23.49 -9.00 -7.92
CA GLY A 133 -23.42 -8.28 -6.65
C GLY A 133 -22.28 -8.76 -5.74
N LYS A 134 -21.95 -10.06 -5.80
CA LYS A 134 -20.84 -10.65 -5.03
C LYS A 134 -19.49 -10.09 -5.50
N GLN A 135 -19.18 -10.19 -6.80
CA GLN A 135 -17.92 -9.67 -7.33
C GLN A 135 -17.82 -8.14 -7.19
N LYS A 136 -18.93 -7.40 -7.37
CA LYS A 136 -18.96 -5.96 -7.08
C LYS A 136 -18.58 -5.64 -5.64
N LYS A 137 -19.05 -6.44 -4.68
CA LYS A 137 -18.71 -6.26 -3.26
C LYS A 137 -17.23 -6.56 -2.99
N GLU A 138 -16.69 -7.60 -3.62
CA GLU A 138 -15.27 -7.98 -3.48
C GLU A 138 -14.34 -6.95 -4.13
N LEU A 139 -14.62 -6.52 -5.36
CA LEU A 139 -13.86 -5.44 -6.03
C LEU A 139 -13.98 -4.11 -5.32
N ASN A 140 -15.13 -3.80 -4.70
CA ASN A 140 -15.29 -2.56 -3.94
C ASN A 140 -14.28 -2.42 -2.81
N LYS A 141 -13.79 -3.53 -2.22
CA LYS A 141 -12.73 -3.47 -1.20
C LYS A 141 -11.47 -2.86 -1.78
N PHE A 142 -10.98 -3.41 -2.89
CA PHE A 142 -9.83 -2.86 -3.62
C PHE A 142 -10.07 -1.40 -4.03
N TYR A 143 -11.21 -1.10 -4.65
CA TYR A 143 -11.45 0.25 -5.15
C TYR A 143 -11.59 1.29 -4.05
N LYS A 144 -12.39 1.02 -3.01
CA LYS A 144 -12.65 2.02 -1.96
C LYS A 144 -11.52 2.11 -0.96
N ASP A 145 -11.07 0.95 -0.46
CA ASP A 145 -10.16 0.89 0.68
C ASP A 145 -8.69 1.00 0.25
N THR A 146 -8.36 0.59 -1.00
CA THR A 146 -7.00 0.66 -1.53
C THR A 146 -6.84 1.82 -2.51
N LEU A 147 -7.48 1.76 -3.68
CA LEU A 147 -7.20 2.67 -4.80
C LEU A 147 -7.69 4.11 -4.53
N ILE A 148 -8.99 4.30 -4.32
CA ILE A 148 -9.60 5.63 -4.14
C ILE A 148 -9.10 6.29 -2.86
N SER A 149 -8.97 5.53 -1.76
CA SER A 149 -8.38 6.03 -0.51
C SER A 149 -6.94 6.54 -0.73
N ALA A 150 -6.10 5.80 -1.46
CA ALA A 150 -4.72 6.23 -1.72
C ALA A 150 -4.67 7.45 -2.64
N VAL A 151 -5.48 7.48 -3.70
CA VAL A 151 -5.59 8.63 -4.60
C VAL A 151 -6.05 9.88 -3.84
N HIS A 152 -7.07 9.76 -2.98
CA HIS A 152 -7.56 10.86 -2.14
C HIS A 152 -6.48 11.39 -1.21
N ARG A 153 -5.78 10.51 -0.48
CA ARG A 153 -4.67 10.90 0.42
C ARG A 153 -3.52 11.56 -0.33
N TYR A 154 -3.18 11.04 -1.51
CA TYR A 154 -2.09 11.56 -2.32
C TYR A 154 -2.45 12.92 -2.95
N CYS A 155 -3.70 13.11 -3.39
CA CYS A 155 -4.25 14.38 -3.84
C CYS A 155 -4.24 15.42 -2.72
N ASN A 156 -4.71 15.04 -1.53
CA ASN A 156 -4.86 15.91 -0.37
C ASN A 156 -3.60 15.98 0.52
N ARG A 157 -2.43 15.56 0.01
CA ARG A 157 -1.16 15.52 0.78
C ARG A 157 -0.78 16.85 1.43
N ASN A 158 -1.17 17.97 0.82
CA ASN A 158 -0.92 19.31 1.31
C ASN A 158 -2.08 19.88 2.14
N SER A 159 -3.22 19.19 2.19
CA SER A 159 -4.47 19.63 2.83
C SER A 159 -5.19 18.44 3.49
N PRO A 160 -4.57 17.78 4.49
CA PRO A 160 -5.09 16.53 5.07
C PRO A 160 -6.36 16.71 5.89
N SER A 161 -6.76 17.96 6.17
CA SER A 161 -7.98 18.30 6.90
C SER A 161 -9.24 18.34 6.04
N LEU A 162 -9.14 18.08 4.73
CA LEU A 162 -10.28 17.99 3.83
C LEU A 162 -11.13 16.75 4.15
N ASP A 163 -12.44 16.86 3.95
CA ASP A 163 -13.34 15.72 4.17
C ASP A 163 -13.14 14.62 3.10
N LYS A 164 -13.73 13.46 3.33
CA LYS A 164 -13.52 12.24 2.51
C LYS A 164 -13.98 12.37 1.05
N ASP A 165 -14.90 13.27 0.78
CA ASP A 165 -15.47 13.56 -0.53
C ASP A 165 -14.84 14.79 -1.19
N GLN A 166 -13.97 15.50 -0.49
CA GLN A 166 -13.30 16.70 -0.99
C GLN A 166 -11.93 16.41 -1.56
N PHE A 167 -11.69 16.92 -2.75
CA PHE A 167 -10.42 16.82 -3.45
C PHE A 167 -9.80 18.21 -3.59
N PHE A 168 -8.54 18.31 -3.20
CA PHE A 168 -7.73 19.50 -3.37
C PHE A 168 -7.52 19.79 -4.87
N ILE A 169 -7.75 21.04 -5.28
CA ILE A 169 -7.61 21.48 -6.67
C ILE A 169 -6.34 22.31 -6.82
N SER A 170 -6.22 23.40 -6.05
CA SER A 170 -5.12 24.35 -6.18
C SER A 170 -4.94 25.21 -4.94
N GLU A 171 -3.81 25.92 -4.87
CA GLU A 171 -3.52 26.90 -3.83
C GLU A 171 -3.02 28.20 -4.45
N TYR A 172 -3.66 29.32 -4.06
CA TYR A 172 -3.31 30.67 -4.51
C TYR A 172 -3.19 31.61 -3.33
N ASN A 173 -2.02 32.23 -3.12
CA ASN A 173 -1.78 33.20 -2.02
C ASN A 173 -2.21 32.68 -0.63
N GLY A 174 -1.98 31.39 -0.38
CA GLY A 174 -2.37 30.70 0.87
C GLY A 174 -3.87 30.41 1.02
N PHE A 175 -4.66 30.59 -0.05
CA PHE A 175 -6.03 30.12 -0.13
C PHE A 175 -6.05 28.80 -0.90
N LYS A 176 -6.56 27.76 -0.27
CA LYS A 176 -6.70 26.44 -0.86
C LYS A 176 -8.09 26.28 -1.44
N THR A 177 -8.19 25.68 -2.60
CA THR A 177 -9.47 25.37 -3.24
C THR A 177 -9.68 23.86 -3.28
N ALA A 178 -10.92 23.43 -3.06
CA ALA A 178 -11.31 22.03 -3.12
C ALA A 178 -12.72 21.89 -3.70
N ALA A 179 -13.03 20.76 -4.32
CA ALA A 179 -14.40 20.43 -4.73
C ALA A 179 -14.84 19.11 -4.12
N GLU A 180 -16.14 18.99 -3.90
CA GLU A 180 -16.80 17.75 -3.50
C GLU A 180 -17.09 16.92 -4.76
N LEU A 181 -16.59 15.68 -4.79
CA LEU A 181 -16.65 14.80 -5.95
C LEU A 181 -17.09 13.40 -5.53
N GLU A 182 -18.03 12.81 -6.27
CA GLU A 182 -18.40 11.40 -6.08
C GLU A 182 -17.45 10.48 -6.85
N VAL A 183 -16.42 9.94 -6.19
CA VAL A 183 -15.48 9.00 -6.83
C VAL A 183 -15.87 7.55 -6.54
N LYS A 184 -16.12 6.77 -7.60
CA LYS A 184 -16.59 5.38 -7.50
C LYS A 184 -16.00 4.47 -8.60
N PRO A 185 -16.03 3.13 -8.41
CA PRO A 185 -15.65 2.20 -9.46
C PRO A 185 -16.59 2.30 -10.66
N ASP A 186 -16.03 2.27 -11.87
CA ASP A 186 -16.82 2.14 -13.09
C ASP A 186 -17.00 0.66 -13.48
N PHE A 187 -17.93 -0.02 -12.81
CA PHE A 187 -18.23 -1.42 -13.11
C PHE A 187 -18.70 -1.68 -14.55
N SER A 188 -19.27 -0.68 -15.23
CA SER A 188 -19.68 -0.83 -16.63
C SER A 188 -18.45 -0.96 -17.54
N SER A 189 -17.43 -0.16 -17.29
CA SER A 189 -16.16 -0.20 -18.02
C SER A 189 -15.36 -1.48 -17.71
N ILE A 190 -15.33 -1.93 -16.44
CA ILE A 190 -14.66 -3.19 -16.06
C ILE A 190 -15.26 -4.38 -16.82
N LYS A 191 -16.59 -4.44 -16.96
CA LYS A 191 -17.28 -5.55 -17.63
C LYS A 191 -17.00 -5.63 -19.14
N THR A 192 -16.69 -4.50 -19.77
CA THR A 192 -16.51 -4.43 -21.23
C THR A 192 -15.05 -4.57 -21.66
N GLN A 193 -14.08 -4.40 -20.75
CA GLN A 193 -12.66 -4.50 -21.06
C GLN A 193 -12.04 -5.78 -20.53
N ALA A 194 -11.62 -6.65 -21.45
CA ALA A 194 -10.93 -7.88 -21.09
C ALA A 194 -9.50 -7.60 -20.59
N VAL A 195 -9.13 -8.24 -19.48
CA VAL A 195 -7.74 -8.25 -19.00
C VAL A 195 -6.93 -9.24 -19.84
N SER A 196 -5.93 -8.75 -20.57
CA SER A 196 -5.12 -9.56 -21.50
C SER A 196 -3.71 -9.87 -20.99
N LYS A 197 -3.21 -9.14 -19.99
CA LYS A 197 -1.83 -9.26 -19.48
C LYS A 197 -1.85 -9.60 -17.98
N ILE A 198 -0.97 -10.49 -17.55
CA ILE A 198 -0.84 -10.86 -16.12
C ILE A 198 -0.14 -9.75 -15.32
N GLY A 199 0.83 -9.06 -15.93
CA GLY A 199 1.63 -8.02 -15.28
C GLY A 199 0.90 -6.71 -14.99
N SER A 200 -0.31 -6.51 -15.51
CA SER A 200 -1.14 -5.34 -15.21
C SER A 200 -2.62 -5.60 -15.50
N PHE A 201 -3.52 -5.04 -14.71
CA PHE A 201 -4.94 -4.90 -15.05
C PHE A 201 -5.34 -3.41 -15.10
N ASN A 202 -6.41 -3.08 -15.80
CA ASN A 202 -6.90 -1.70 -15.85
C ASN A 202 -7.94 -1.46 -14.75
N ALA A 203 -7.69 -0.49 -13.88
CA ALA A 203 -8.69 0.04 -12.97
C ALA A 203 -9.47 1.17 -13.66
N HIS A 204 -10.80 1.06 -13.61
CA HIS A 204 -11.72 2.07 -14.12
C HIS A 204 -12.42 2.81 -12.98
N ILE A 205 -12.27 4.14 -12.96
CA ILE A 205 -12.88 5.04 -11.98
C ILE A 205 -13.88 5.94 -12.72
N ARG A 206 -14.98 6.26 -12.04
CA ARG A 206 -15.91 7.31 -12.43
C ARG A 206 -15.90 8.40 -11.37
N VAL A 207 -15.83 9.64 -11.81
CA VAL A 207 -15.95 10.84 -10.97
C VAL A 207 -17.24 11.53 -11.38
N ASP A 208 -18.21 11.56 -10.46
CA ASP A 208 -19.59 11.93 -10.73
C ASP A 208 -20.16 11.09 -11.89
N ASP A 209 -20.42 11.74 -13.03
CA ASP A 209 -20.94 11.13 -14.26
C ASP A 209 -19.86 10.90 -15.33
N HIS A 210 -18.60 11.26 -15.05
CA HIS A 210 -17.48 11.17 -15.99
C HIS A 210 -16.61 9.93 -15.73
N SER A 211 -16.56 9.03 -16.70
CA SER A 211 -15.62 7.91 -16.69
C SER A 211 -14.21 8.41 -17.01
N LEU A 212 -13.26 8.14 -16.12
CA LEU A 212 -11.85 8.48 -16.35
C LEU A 212 -11.18 7.49 -17.30
N LEU A 213 -10.03 7.89 -17.83
CA LEU A 213 -9.15 6.99 -18.56
C LEU A 213 -8.71 5.82 -17.67
N PRO A 214 -8.55 4.60 -18.24
CA PRO A 214 -8.15 3.44 -17.46
C PRO A 214 -6.76 3.61 -16.84
N MET A 215 -6.63 3.31 -15.55
CA MET A 215 -5.36 3.35 -14.84
C MET A 215 -4.75 1.94 -14.81
N PRO A 216 -3.59 1.69 -15.45
CA PRO A 216 -2.95 0.38 -15.41
C PRO A 216 -2.33 0.11 -14.02
N ILE A 217 -2.85 -0.90 -13.33
CA ILE A 217 -2.38 -1.34 -12.01
C ILE A 217 -1.44 -2.53 -12.17
N SER A 218 -0.16 -2.31 -11.88
CA SER A 218 0.85 -3.36 -11.68
C SER A 218 0.99 -3.69 -10.18
N ILE A 219 1.72 -4.76 -9.87
CA ILE A 219 2.01 -5.12 -8.47
C ILE A 219 2.75 -4.00 -7.72
N ASN A 220 3.68 -3.31 -8.39
CA ASN A 220 4.43 -2.20 -7.79
C ASN A 220 3.52 -1.00 -7.50
N LEU A 221 2.56 -0.71 -8.39
CA LEU A 221 1.59 0.36 -8.11
C LEU A 221 0.65 -0.05 -6.97
N LEU A 222 0.19 -1.31 -6.92
CA LEU A 222 -0.61 -1.81 -5.81
C LEU A 222 0.11 -1.64 -4.46
N GLU A 223 1.39 -2.01 -4.40
CA GLU A 223 2.23 -1.82 -3.21
C GLU A 223 2.29 -0.35 -2.79
N LEU A 224 2.50 0.56 -3.75
CA LEU A 224 2.57 1.98 -3.47
C LEU A 224 1.23 2.50 -2.91
N LEU A 225 0.09 2.06 -3.46
CA LEU A 225 -1.23 2.44 -2.96
C LEU A 225 -1.42 2.00 -1.51
N GLU A 226 -1.01 0.79 -1.16
CA GLU A 226 -1.04 0.30 0.23
C GLU A 226 -0.15 1.11 1.15
N LYS A 227 1.10 1.39 0.75
CA LYS A 227 2.03 2.23 1.50
C LYS A 227 1.45 3.64 1.73
N ILE A 228 0.86 4.27 0.71
CA ILE A 228 0.21 5.59 0.84
C ILE A 228 -0.95 5.52 1.86
N ASN A 229 -1.74 4.44 1.84
CA ASN A 229 -2.79 4.21 2.83
C ASN A 229 -2.26 3.93 4.25
N GLN A 230 -0.98 3.63 4.40
CA GLN A 230 -0.30 3.52 5.70
C GLN A 230 0.44 4.81 6.10
N GLY A 231 0.39 5.86 5.26
CA GLY A 231 0.97 7.17 5.54
C GLY A 231 2.33 7.43 4.87
N TYR A 232 2.80 6.49 4.05
CA TYR A 232 4.01 6.69 3.24
C TYR A 232 3.82 7.84 2.25
N ARG A 233 4.88 8.64 2.07
CA ARG A 233 4.95 9.69 1.06
C ARG A 233 5.86 9.23 -0.08
N PRO A 234 5.35 9.14 -1.32
CA PRO A 234 6.16 8.70 -2.46
C PRO A 234 7.43 9.52 -2.65
N ASN A 235 8.51 8.86 -3.08
CA ASN A 235 9.83 9.46 -3.25
C ASN A 235 10.39 9.26 -4.69
N LYS A 236 11.65 9.63 -4.92
CA LYS A 236 12.31 9.58 -6.24
C LYS A 236 12.36 8.18 -6.88
N HIS A 237 12.25 7.11 -6.09
CA HIS A 237 12.25 5.72 -6.56
C HIS A 237 10.88 5.27 -7.07
N ASP A 238 9.80 5.98 -6.70
CA ASP A 238 8.42 5.66 -7.07
C ASP A 238 7.98 6.30 -8.40
N LYS A 239 8.91 6.87 -9.18
CA LYS A 239 8.65 7.76 -10.33
C LYS A 239 7.54 7.29 -11.28
N ASN A 240 7.58 6.03 -11.72
CA ASN A 240 6.61 5.52 -12.70
C ASN A 240 5.20 5.41 -12.11
N ALA A 241 5.08 5.00 -10.84
CA ALA A 241 3.80 4.86 -10.17
C ALA A 241 3.23 6.25 -9.76
N VAL A 242 4.11 7.18 -9.40
CA VAL A 242 3.76 8.59 -9.15
C VAL A 242 3.18 9.25 -10.40
N LEU A 243 3.76 9.01 -11.58
CA LEU A 243 3.24 9.55 -12.84
C LEU A 243 1.77 9.14 -13.06
N LEU A 244 1.43 7.86 -12.84
CA LEU A 244 0.06 7.36 -12.99
C LEU A 244 -0.90 7.99 -11.96
N LEU A 245 -0.43 8.24 -10.74
CA LEU A 245 -1.22 8.93 -9.71
C LEU A 245 -1.47 10.40 -10.10
N ASP A 246 -0.45 11.10 -10.60
CA ASP A 246 -0.57 12.48 -11.06
C ASP A 246 -1.53 12.58 -12.27
N GLU A 247 -1.45 11.64 -13.23
CA GLU A 247 -2.37 11.57 -14.38
C GLU A 247 -3.85 11.37 -13.97
N VAL A 248 -4.11 10.52 -12.97
CA VAL A 248 -5.49 10.33 -12.45
C VAL A 248 -5.95 11.57 -11.70
N ILE A 249 -5.07 12.22 -10.92
CA ILE A 249 -5.40 13.47 -10.23
C ILE A 249 -5.71 14.59 -11.22
N GLU A 250 -4.96 14.72 -12.31
CA GLU A 250 -5.22 15.72 -13.34
C GLU A 250 -6.60 15.54 -13.97
N GLN A 251 -7.01 14.29 -14.22
CA GLN A 251 -8.36 13.98 -14.69
C GLN A 251 -9.44 14.30 -13.65
N ILE A 252 -9.22 14.01 -12.37
CA ILE A 252 -10.12 14.39 -11.28
C ILE A 252 -10.26 15.92 -11.19
N ILE A 253 -9.14 16.65 -11.27
CA ILE A 253 -9.12 18.12 -11.25
C ILE A 253 -9.87 18.69 -12.46
N THR A 254 -9.76 18.05 -13.63
CA THR A 254 -10.50 18.46 -14.83
C THR A 254 -12.01 18.40 -14.58
N VAL A 255 -12.51 17.29 -14.03
CA VAL A 255 -13.94 17.17 -13.64
C VAL A 255 -14.31 18.16 -12.53
N ALA A 256 -13.41 18.40 -11.58
CA ALA A 256 -13.63 19.36 -10.51
C ALA A 256 -13.81 20.80 -11.00
N ASN A 257 -13.08 21.19 -12.05
CA ASN A 257 -13.18 22.52 -12.64
C ASN A 257 -14.51 22.77 -13.38
N GLU A 258 -15.28 21.72 -13.68
CA GLU A 258 -16.62 21.81 -14.28
C GLU A 258 -17.72 21.96 -13.21
N LYS A 259 -17.38 21.89 -11.92
CA LYS A 259 -18.36 22.02 -10.84
C LYS A 259 -18.79 23.48 -10.65
N ASN A 260 -20.09 23.65 -10.43
CA ASN A 260 -20.67 24.91 -9.97
C ASN A 260 -20.43 25.17 -8.47
N THR A 261 -19.76 24.27 -7.75
CA THR A 261 -19.50 24.42 -6.32
C THR A 261 -18.02 24.27 -6.03
N LEU A 262 -17.47 25.22 -5.27
CA LEU A 262 -16.07 25.27 -4.85
C LEU A 262 -15.99 25.57 -3.35
N PHE A 263 -15.07 24.92 -2.66
CA PHE A 263 -14.70 25.26 -1.29
C PHE A 263 -13.40 26.05 -1.29
N ILE A 264 -13.38 27.17 -0.57
CA ILE A 264 -12.16 27.95 -0.30
C ILE A 264 -11.81 27.82 1.18
N LEU A 265 -10.57 27.41 1.46
CA LEU A 265 -10.05 27.20 2.80
C LEU A 265 -8.84 28.09 3.04
N LYS A 266 -8.83 28.77 4.19
CA LYS A 266 -7.66 29.52 4.68
C LYS A 266 -7.64 29.54 6.21
N ASN A 267 -6.54 29.04 6.78
CA ASN A 267 -6.44 28.79 8.22
C ASN A 267 -7.66 27.96 8.67
N ASP A 268 -8.38 28.43 9.69
CA ASP A 268 -9.58 27.76 10.22
C ASP A 268 -10.89 28.20 9.53
N LYS A 269 -10.81 29.01 8.47
CA LYS A 269 -11.99 29.52 7.76
C LYS A 269 -12.28 28.69 6.52
N ARG A 270 -13.56 28.36 6.35
CA ARG A 270 -14.08 27.61 5.22
C ARG A 270 -15.26 28.34 4.60
N TYR A 271 -15.20 28.50 3.29
CA TYR A 271 -16.25 29.12 2.49
C TYR A 271 -16.70 28.13 1.41
N LYS A 272 -18.01 27.97 1.26
CA LYS A 272 -18.61 27.30 0.10
C LYS A 272 -19.08 28.38 -0.86
N ILE A 273 -18.63 28.26 -2.11
CA ILE A 273 -19.02 29.12 -3.22
C ILE A 273 -19.86 28.28 -4.16
N VAL A 274 -21.04 28.80 -4.53
CA VAL A 274 -21.92 28.20 -5.53
C VAL A 274 -22.08 29.21 -6.66
N ASN A 275 -21.82 28.78 -7.89
CA ASN A 275 -22.15 29.52 -9.10
C ASN A 275 -23.62 29.27 -9.43
N GLU A 276 -24.44 30.30 -9.30
CA GLU A 276 -25.85 30.30 -9.66
C GLU A 276 -25.98 30.93 -11.06
N ASP A 277 -26.29 30.07 -12.05
CA ASP A 277 -26.60 30.43 -13.44
C ASP A 277 -25.56 31.32 -14.16
N ASP A 278 -24.27 31.25 -13.80
CA ASP A 278 -23.18 32.08 -14.36
C ASP A 278 -23.37 33.60 -14.20
N GLU A 279 -24.34 34.02 -13.38
CA GLU A 279 -24.68 35.42 -13.15
C GLU A 279 -24.19 35.93 -11.79
N TYR A 280 -24.26 35.10 -10.75
CA TYR A 280 -23.84 35.46 -9.40
C TYR A 280 -23.25 34.27 -8.62
N PHE A 281 -22.36 34.60 -7.67
CA PHE A 281 -21.80 33.62 -6.75
C PHE A 281 -22.46 33.75 -5.39
N GLU A 282 -23.10 32.68 -4.91
CA GLU A 282 -23.52 32.57 -3.52
C GLU A 282 -22.34 32.13 -2.66
N VAL A 283 -22.09 32.85 -1.57
CA VAL A 283 -21.01 32.53 -0.62
C VAL A 283 -21.62 32.24 0.75
N SER A 284 -21.42 31.02 1.24
CA SER A 284 -21.79 30.63 2.60
C SER A 284 -20.54 30.27 3.41
N GLY A 285 -20.48 30.76 4.65
CA GLY A 285 -19.45 30.37 5.62
C GLY A 285 -19.89 29.14 6.40
N LEU A 286 -18.98 28.17 6.55
CA LEU A 286 -19.15 26.97 7.39
C LEU A 286 -18.39 27.13 8.71
#